data_AF-A0A258KFE3-F1
#
_entry.id   AF-A0A258KFE3-F1
#
_cell.length_a   1.000
_cell.length_b   1.000
_cell.length_c   1.000
_cell.angle_alpha   90.00
_cell.angle_beta   90.00
_cell.angle_gamma   90.00
#
_symmetry.space_group_name_H-M   'P 1'
#
loop_
_entity.id
_entity.type
_entity.pdbx_description
1 polymer ?
#
loop_
_entity_poly.entity_id
_entity_poly.type
_entity_poly.pdbx_seq_one_letter_code
_entity_poly.pdbx_strand_id
1 'polypeptide(L)'
;EEDSKRGDKTLSLILGIRGSFYFSACLFLLSGILLFIYWDRLELIENFWLFLIVSAPLFILFLTWFAKVYRDPGNANFKNMSRMTLLSGIMMLIYFGLLNII
;
A
#
# COMPACT_ATOMS: atom_id res chain seq x y z
N GLU A 1 11.96 -12.86 -13.77
CA GLU A 1 12.19 -13.68 -14.98
C GLU A 1 11.24 -14.87 -15.15
N GLU A 2 10.45 -15.27 -14.13
CA GLU A 2 9.51 -16.39 -14.30
C GLU A 2 8.20 -16.05 -15.04
N ASP A 3 7.68 -14.82 -14.91
CA ASP A 3 6.34 -14.45 -15.42
C ASP A 3 6.25 -14.44 -16.97
N SER A 4 7.33 -14.03 -17.65
CA SER A 4 7.38 -13.95 -19.12
C SER A 4 7.39 -15.33 -19.81
N LYS A 5 7.72 -16.41 -19.07
CA LYS A 5 7.75 -17.78 -19.61
C LYS A 5 6.38 -18.48 -19.59
N ARG A 6 5.39 -17.96 -18.84
CA ARG A 6 4.08 -18.61 -18.68
C ARG A 6 3.00 -18.11 -19.64
N GLY A 7 3.27 -17.04 -20.41
CA GLY A 7 2.26 -16.46 -21.32
C GLY A 7 1.15 -15.69 -20.59
N ASP A 8 1.26 -15.53 -19.27
CA ASP A 8 0.31 -14.79 -18.45
C ASP A 8 0.57 -13.29 -18.59
N LYS A 9 -0.43 -12.56 -19.12
CA LYS A 9 -0.40 -11.08 -19.13
C LYS A 9 -0.74 -10.55 -17.74
N THR A 10 0.25 -10.48 -16.85
CA THR A 10 0.07 -9.85 -15.54
C THR A 10 -0.01 -8.33 -15.67
N LEU A 11 -0.72 -7.66 -14.76
CA LEU A 11 -0.85 -6.19 -14.76
C LEU A 11 0.54 -5.50 -14.73
N SER A 12 1.51 -6.14 -14.08
CA SER A 12 2.94 -5.78 -14.04
C SER A 12 3.66 -5.88 -15.39
N LEU A 13 3.26 -6.80 -16.25
CA LEU A 13 3.77 -6.94 -17.62
C LEU A 13 3.23 -5.85 -18.57
N ILE A 14 2.01 -5.36 -18.32
CA ILE A 14 1.36 -4.34 -19.15
C ILE A 14 1.77 -2.91 -18.72
N LEU A 15 1.80 -2.63 -17.41
CA LEU A 15 2.13 -1.31 -16.86
C LEU A 15 3.64 -1.09 -16.70
N GLY A 16 4.43 -2.16 -16.72
CA GLY A 16 5.83 -2.14 -16.31
C GLY A 16 5.99 -1.83 -14.83
N ILE A 17 7.23 -1.94 -14.34
CA ILE A 17 7.55 -1.73 -12.91
C ILE A 17 7.09 -0.36 -12.42
N ARG A 18 7.33 0.70 -13.20
CA ARG A 18 6.98 2.07 -12.80
C ARG A 18 5.46 2.30 -12.78
N GLY A 19 4.74 1.77 -13.78
CA GLY A 19 3.29 1.94 -13.88
C GLY A 19 2.54 1.23 -12.74
N SER A 20 2.99 0.05 -12.31
CA SER A 20 2.39 -0.66 -11.17
C SER A 20 2.49 0.16 -9.87
N PHE A 21 3.59 0.87 -9.66
CA PHE A 21 3.77 1.72 -8.49
C PHE A 21 2.88 2.97 -8.51
N TYR A 22 2.72 3.63 -9.66
CA TYR A 22 1.76 4.74 -9.80
C TYR A 22 0.33 4.26 -9.59
N PHE A 23 -0.03 3.11 -10.15
CA PHE A 23 -1.34 2.50 -9.97
C PHE A 23 -1.63 2.23 -8.49
N SER A 24 -0.68 1.63 -7.76
CA SER A 24 -0.79 1.41 -6.31
C SER A 24 -0.93 2.72 -5.54
N ALA A 25 -0.19 3.77 -5.90
CA ALA A 25 -0.33 5.08 -5.26
C ALA A 25 -1.73 5.68 -5.46
N CYS A 26 -2.28 5.58 -6.68
CA CYS A 26 -3.66 6.00 -6.97
C CYS A 26 -4.68 5.20 -6.15
N LEU A 27 -4.50 3.89 -6.02
CA LEU A 27 -5.37 3.05 -5.20
C LEU A 27 -5.29 3.41 -3.71
N PHE A 28 -4.10 3.69 -3.18
CA PHE A 28 -3.95 4.13 -1.79
C PHE A 28 -4.65 5.47 -1.53
N LEU A 29 -4.53 6.44 -2.46
CA LEU A 29 -5.24 7.71 -2.36
C LEU A 29 -6.75 7.52 -2.42
N LEU A 30 -7.25 6.75 -3.39
CA LEU A 30 -8.67 6.48 -3.53
C LEU A 30 -9.23 5.77 -2.29
N SER A 31 -8.51 4.78 -1.77
CA SER A 31 -8.89 4.06 -0.55
C SER A 31 -8.91 4.99 0.65
N GLY A 32 -7.94 5.89 0.79
CA GLY A 32 -7.90 6.89 1.85
C GLY A 32 -9.08 7.86 1.79
N ILE A 33 -9.46 8.33 0.61
CA ILE A 33 -10.63 9.20 0.41
C ILE A 33 -11.92 8.46 0.77
N LEU A 34 -12.08 7.22 0.30
CA LEU A 34 -13.26 6.41 0.61
C LEU A 34 -13.36 6.12 2.11
N LEU A 35 -12.24 5.83 2.77
CA LEU A 35 -12.19 5.59 4.21
C LEU A 35 -12.50 6.85 5.02
N PHE A 36 -12.04 8.02 4.57
CA PHE A 36 -12.41 9.31 5.16
C PHE A 36 -13.92 9.52 5.08
N ILE A 37 -14.52 9.37 3.89
CA ILE A 37 -15.96 9.51 3.68
C ILE A 37 -16.73 8.52 4.57
N TYR A 38 -16.26 7.27 4.67
CA TYR A 38 -16.90 6.25 5.50
C TYR A 38 -16.96 6.65 6.98
N TRP A 39 -15.84 7.08 7.57
CA TRP A 39 -15.80 7.45 8.98
C TRP A 39 -16.47 8.79 9.27
N ASP A 40 -16.40 9.75 8.35
CA ASP A 40 -17.12 11.03 8.43
C ASP A 40 -18.64 10.81 8.49
N ARG A 41 -19.16 9.91 7.64
CA ARG A 41 -20.58 9.54 7.62
C ARG A 41 -21.07 8.84 8.88
N LEU A 42 -20.17 8.24 9.65
CA LEU A 42 -20.47 7.59 10.92
C LEU A 42 -20.25 8.53 12.13
N GLU A 43 -19.89 9.80 11.89
CA GLU A 43 -19.54 10.78 12.94
C GLU A 43 -18.38 10.33 13.84
N LEU A 44 -17.53 9.42 13.34
CA LEU A 44 -16.41 8.80 14.05
C LEU A 44 -15.08 9.11 13.35
N ILE A 45 -14.87 10.38 12.99
CA ILE A 45 -13.71 10.79 12.19
C ILE A 45 -12.37 10.55 12.90
N GLU A 46 -12.38 10.44 14.23
CA GLU A 46 -11.20 10.07 15.03
C GLU A 46 -10.60 8.72 14.59
N ASN A 47 -11.43 7.78 14.15
CA ASN A 47 -10.99 6.46 13.67
C ASN A 47 -10.21 6.55 12.34
N PHE A 48 -10.48 7.58 11.53
CA PHE A 48 -9.69 7.87 10.34
C PHE A 48 -8.32 8.47 10.71
N TRP A 49 -8.27 9.39 11.67
CA TRP A 49 -7.00 9.93 12.14
C TRP A 49 -6.13 8.86 12.80
N LEU A 50 -6.73 7.95 13.57
CA LEU A 50 -6.06 6.77 14.11
C LEU A 50 -5.48 5.90 12.99
N PHE A 51 -6.26 5.63 11.94
CA PHE A 51 -5.78 4.89 10.76
C PHE A 51 -4.55 5.55 10.14
N LEU A 52 -4.59 6.88 9.95
CA LEU A 52 -3.48 7.63 9.37
C LEU A 52 -2.21 7.55 10.23
N ILE A 53 -2.33 7.66 11.55
CA ILE A 53 -1.20 7.59 12.47
C ILE A 53 -0.60 6.18 12.46
N VAL A 54 -1.43 5.14 12.56
CA VAL A 54 -0.97 3.73 12.55
C VAL A 54 -0.37 3.36 11.18
N SER A 55 -0.92 3.88 10.08
CA SER A 55 -0.47 3.57 8.72
C SER A 55 0.65 4.49 8.22
N ALA A 56 1.00 5.56 8.93
CA ALA A 56 2.10 6.47 8.60
C ALA A 56 3.43 5.77 8.26
N PRO A 57 3.95 4.82 9.08
CA PRO A 57 5.19 4.10 8.76
C PRO A 57 5.08 3.28 7.47
N LEU A 58 3.90 2.76 7.16
CA LEU A 58 3.64 2.04 5.91
C LEU A 58 3.74 2.97 4.70
N PHE A 59 3.14 4.16 4.76
CA PHE A 59 3.21 5.13 3.66
C PHE A 59 4.65 5.61 3.43
N ILE A 60 5.40 5.87 4.50
CA ILE A 60 6.83 6.26 4.42
C ILE A 60 7.64 5.14 3.75
N LEU A 61 7.43 3.88 4.14
CA LEU A 61 8.13 2.75 3.55
C LEU A 61 7.76 2.58 2.07
N PHE A 62 6.49 2.74 1.72
CA PHE A 62 6.04 2.69 0.31
C PHE A 62 6.69 3.79 -0.52
N LEU A 63 6.69 5.04 -0.06
CA LEU A 63 7.27 6.19 -0.78
C LEU A 63 8.79 6.06 -0.94
N THR A 64 9.50 5.62 0.11
CA THR A 64 10.95 5.38 0.02
C THR A 64 11.29 4.24 -0.93
N TRP A 65 10.47 3.18 -0.96
CA TRP A 65 10.63 2.08 -1.91
C TRP A 65 10.29 2.51 -3.34
N PHE A 66 9.21 3.25 -3.54
CA PHE A 66 8.83 3.87 -4.80
C PHE A 66 9.98 4.70 -5.38
N ALA A 67 10.58 5.57 -4.57
CA ALA A 67 11.71 6.40 -5.00
C ALA A 67 12.95 5.56 -5.40
N LYS A 68 13.23 4.47 -4.67
CA LYS A 68 14.30 3.52 -5.02
C LYS A 68 14.04 2.81 -6.34
N VAL A 69 12.81 2.35 -6.55
CA VAL A 69 12.39 1.65 -7.78
C VAL A 69 12.37 2.59 -8.99
N TYR A 70 12.01 3.86 -8.77
CA TYR A 70 12.03 4.86 -9.83
C TYR A 70 13.45 5.09 -10.37
N ARG A 71 14.44 5.20 -9.46
CA ARG A 71 15.87 5.35 -9.78
C ARG A 71 16.46 4.07 -10.37
N ASP A 72 16.17 2.93 -9.77
CA ASP A 72 16.68 1.63 -10.19
C ASP A 72 15.57 0.58 -10.11
N PRO A 73 15.01 0.17 -11.27
CA PRO A 73 13.97 -0.86 -11.35
C PRO A 73 14.36 -2.21 -10.72
N GLY A 74 15.65 -2.50 -10.53
CA GLY A 74 16.14 -3.70 -9.84
C GLY A 74 15.73 -3.79 -8.37
N ASN A 75 15.29 -2.67 -7.77
CA ASN A 75 14.74 -2.64 -6.42
C ASN A 75 13.31 -3.16 -6.31
N ALA A 76 12.62 -3.39 -7.43
CA ALA A 76 11.34 -4.07 -7.49
C ALA A 76 11.52 -5.60 -7.33
N ASN A 77 12.16 -5.98 -6.23
CA ASN A 77 12.47 -7.37 -5.90
C ASN A 77 11.48 -7.93 -4.87
N PHE A 78 11.40 -9.27 -4.82
CA PHE A 78 10.54 -10.00 -3.90
C PHE A 78 10.82 -9.63 -2.44
N LYS A 79 12.09 -9.43 -2.06
CA LYS A 79 12.47 -9.07 -0.68
C LYS A 79 11.84 -7.76 -0.20
N ASN A 80 11.82 -6.73 -1.04
CA ASN A 80 11.18 -5.45 -0.71
C ASN A 80 9.65 -5.56 -0.73
N MET A 81 9.10 -6.30 -1.70
CA MET A 81 7.65 -6.57 -1.79
C MET A 81 7.12 -7.31 -0.55
N SER A 82 7.79 -8.39 -0.13
CA SER A 82 7.39 -9.16 1.05
C SER A 82 7.52 -8.36 2.34
N ARG A 83 8.54 -7.50 2.46
CA ARG A 83 8.67 -6.57 3.60
C ARG A 83 7.51 -5.58 3.67
N MET A 84 7.13 -5.00 2.53
CA MET A 84 5.95 -4.14 2.39
C MET A 84 4.68 -4.86 2.86
N THR A 85 4.47 -6.08 2.36
CA THR A 85 3.27 -6.88 2.63
C THR A 85 3.19 -7.32 4.09
N LEU A 86 4.32 -7.70 4.69
CA LEU A 86 4.38 -8.07 6.11
C LEU A 86 4.08 -6.86 7.00
N LEU A 87 4.70 -5.71 6.72
CA LEU A 87 4.47 -4.49 7.48
C LEU A 87 3.02 -4.03 7.34
N SER A 88 2.43 -4.10 6.14
CA SER A 88 1.03 -3.75 5.92
C SER A 88 0.08 -4.64 6.71
N GLY A 89 0.33 -5.95 6.74
CA GLY A 89 -0.45 -6.88 7.55
C GLY A 89 -0.40 -6.53 9.04
N ILE A 90 0.80 -6.25 9.56
CA ILE A 90 0.98 -5.88 10.98
C ILE A 90 0.27 -4.56 11.30
N MET A 91 0.43 -3.51 10.47
CA MET A 91 -0.24 -2.22 10.70
C MET A 91 -1.77 -2.38 10.65
N MET A 92 -2.28 -3.20 9.75
CA MET A 92 -3.71 -3.47 9.64
C MET A 92 -4.25 -4.21 10.88
N LEU A 93 -3.51 -5.20 11.38
CA LEU A 93 -3.86 -5.89 12.63
C LEU A 93 -3.85 -4.95 13.83
N ILE A 94 -2.85 -4.07 13.94
CA ILE A 94 -2.79 -3.06 15.00
C ILE A 94 -3.99 -2.13 14.92
N TYR A 95 -4.32 -1.63 13.73
CA TYR A 95 -5.45 -0.72 13.54
C TYR A 95 -6.78 -1.36 13.95
N PHE A 96 -7.10 -2.55 13.43
CA PHE A 96 -8.34 -3.24 13.79
C PHE A 96 -8.38 -3.72 15.25
N GLY A 97 -7.22 -4.06 15.82
CA GLY A 97 -7.10 -4.38 17.24
C GLY A 97 -7.44 -3.17 18.11
N LEU A 98 -6.92 -1.99 17.78
CA LEU A 98 -7.24 -0.74 18.49
C LEU A 98 -8.72 -0.37 18.33
N LEU A 99 -9.29 -0.48 17.13
CA LEU A 99 -10.71 -0.23 16.89
C LEU A 99 -11.66 -1.13 17.69
N ASN A 100 -11.24 -2.35 18.06
CA ASN A 100 -12.07 -3.24 18.88
C ASN A 100 -12.02 -2.90 20.38
N ILE A 101 -11.02 -2.14 20.81
CA ILE A 101 -10.79 -1.81 22.23
C ILE A 101 -11.44 -0.47 22.60
N ILE A 102 -11.55 0.44 21.63
CA ILE A 102 -12.16 1.78 21.76
C ILE A 102 -13.65 1.69 21.51
#